data_AF-A0A930AIQ1-F1
#
_entry.id   AF-A0A930AIQ1-F1
#
_cell.length_a   1.000
_cell.length_b   1.000
_cell.length_c   1.000
_cell.angle_alpha   90.00
_cell.angle_beta   90.00
_cell.angle_gamma   90.00
#
_symmetry.space_group_name_H-M   'P 1'
#
loop_
_entity.id
_entity.type
_entity.pdbx_description
1 polymer ?
#
loop_
_entity_poly.entity_id
_entity_poly.type
_entity_poly.pdbx_seq_one_letter_code
_entity_poly.pdbx_strand_id
1 'polypeptide(L)' 'MTSLRFQSVFDIIGPVMIGPSSSHTAGAVRIGKIVSSIFNDEPTEVEFQLFNSFAKTYRGHGTDLALVAGILG' A
#
# COMPACT_ATOMS: atom_id res chain seq x y z
N MET A 1 -10.57 21.63 -23.93
CA MET A 1 -10.94 20.24 -23.53
C MET A 1 -10.99 20.20 -22.03
N THR A 2 -12.14 19.89 -21.45
CA THR A 2 -12.30 19.77 -19.99
C THR A 2 -11.49 18.55 -19.54
N SER A 3 -10.44 18.77 -18.74
CA SER A 3 -9.73 17.67 -18.09
C SER A 3 -10.67 17.05 -17.06
N LEU A 4 -11.28 15.92 -17.40
CA LEU A 4 -12.00 15.11 -16.43
C LEU A 4 -10.95 14.45 -15.51
N ARG A 5 -10.98 14.78 -14.21
CA ARG A 5 -10.06 14.24 -13.20
C ARG A 5 -10.13 12.71 -13.03
N PHE A 6 -11.24 12.09 -13.43
CA PHE A 6 -11.49 10.66 -13.36
C PHE A 6 -12.01 10.18 -14.71
N GLN A 7 -11.51 9.05 -15.21
CA GLN A 7 -11.90 8.48 -16.50
C GLN A 7 -12.88 7.31 -16.36
N SER A 8 -12.92 6.68 -15.18
CA SER A 8 -13.78 5.55 -14.87
C SER A 8 -14.33 5.63 -13.45
N VAL A 9 -15.50 5.00 -13.21
CA VAL A 9 -16.03 4.81 -11.86
C VAL A 9 -15.02 4.06 -10.96
N PHE A 10 -14.19 3.20 -11.55
CA PHE A 10 -13.14 2.44 -10.86
C PHE A 10 -12.02 3.34 -10.30
N ASP A 11 -11.81 4.53 -10.86
CA ASP A 11 -10.84 5.50 -10.32
C ASP A 11 -11.31 6.11 -8.99
N ILE A 12 -12.62 6.05 -8.74
CA ILE A 12 -13.27 6.60 -7.54
C ILE A 12 -13.47 5.50 -6.50
N ILE A 13 -14.03 4.36 -6.89
CA ILE A 13 -14.34 3.27 -5.95
C ILE A 13 -13.11 2.43 -5.58
N GLY A 14 -12.08 2.44 -6.44
CA GLY A 14 -10.90 1.60 -6.26
C GLY A 14 -11.17 0.11 -6.44
N PRO A 15 -10.11 -0.73 -6.42
CA PRO A 15 -10.27 -2.18 -6.42
C PRO A 15 -10.84 -2.69 -5.09
N VAL A 16 -11.34 -3.93 -5.09
CA VAL A 16 -11.64 -4.63 -3.83
C VAL A 16 -10.35 -4.78 -3.03
N MET A 17 -10.40 -4.39 -1.75
CA MET A 17 -9.23 -4.34 -0.88
C MET A 17 -9.58 -4.80 0.53
N ILE A 18 -8.55 -5.15 1.31
CA ILE A 18 -8.66 -5.46 2.74
C ILE A 18 -8.50 -4.17 3.54
N GLY A 19 -9.44 -3.92 4.46
CA GLY A 19 -9.45 -2.78 5.36
C GLY A 19 -8.50 -2.93 6.57
N PRO A 20 -8.46 -1.94 7.48
CA PRO A 20 -9.46 -0.89 7.67
C PRO A 20 -9.27 0.37 6.81
N SER A 21 -8.12 0.55 6.16
CA SER A 21 -7.77 1.82 5.48
C SER A 21 -7.29 1.62 4.06
N SER A 22 -7.87 2.36 3.10
CA SER A 22 -7.40 2.38 1.71
C SER A 22 -5.97 2.90 1.60
N SER A 23 -5.62 3.93 2.37
CA SER A 23 -4.29 4.55 2.30
C SER A 23 -3.25 3.77 3.10
N HIS A 24 -3.57 3.45 4.35
CA HIS A 24 -2.59 2.91 5.31
C HIS A 24 -2.52 1.37 5.30
N THR A 25 -3.51 0.69 4.73
CA THR A 25 -3.52 -0.78 4.57
C THR A 25 -3.32 -1.15 3.11
N ALA A 26 -4.29 -0.84 2.23
CA ALA A 26 -4.20 -1.25 0.83
C ALA A 26 -3.05 -0.56 0.08
N GLY A 27 -2.84 0.74 0.33
CA GLY A 27 -1.69 1.48 -0.19
C GLY A 27 -0.35 0.91 0.29
N ALA A 28 -0.26 0.51 1.55
CA ALA A 28 0.93 -0.11 2.13
C ALA A 28 1.23 -1.49 1.50
N VAL A 29 0.22 -2.35 1.33
CA VAL A 29 0.37 -3.63 0.58
C VAL A 29 0.88 -3.35 -0.83
N ARG A 30 0.30 -2.35 -1.52
CA ARG A 30 0.69 -2.02 -2.88
C ARG A 30 2.13 -1.54 -2.98
N ILE A 31 2.60 -0.72 -2.03
CA ILE A 31 4.00 -0.29 -1.94
C ILE A 31 4.91 -1.51 -1.79
N GLY A 32 4.64 -2.40 -0.83
CA GLY A 32 5.42 -3.62 -0.63
C GLY A 32 5.48 -4.49 -1.90
N LYS A 33 4.34 -4.70 -2.58
CA LYS A 33 4.27 -5.49 -3.82
C LYS A 33 5.07 -4.88 -4.95
N ILE A 34 5.06 -3.55 -5.09
CA ILE A 34 5.87 -2.85 -6.10
C ILE A 34 7.36 -3.07 -5.80
N VAL A 35 7.78 -2.91 -4.55
CA VAL A 35 9.18 -3.13 -4.16
C VAL A 35 9.58 -4.59 -4.42
N SER A 36 8.77 -5.56 -4.00
CA SER A 36 8.99 -6.99 -4.26
C SER A 36 9.16 -7.27 -5.76
N SER A 37 8.30 -6.69 -6.60
CA SER A 37 8.36 -6.84 -8.06
C SER A 37 9.61 -6.19 -8.69
N ILE A 38 10.16 -5.14 -8.09
CA ILE A 38 11.38 -4.47 -8.58
C ILE A 38 12.61 -5.35 -8.33
N PHE A 39 12.71 -5.95 -7.14
CA PHE A 39 13.83 -6.83 -6.80
C PHE A 39 13.70 -8.24 -7.40
N ASN A 40 12.45 -8.74 -7.51
CA ASN A 40 12.11 -10.02 -8.12
C ASN A 40 12.90 -11.22 -7.54
N ASP A 41 13.15 -11.17 -6.23
CA ASP A 41 13.80 -12.22 -5.44
C ASP A 41 13.24 -12.19 -4.02
N GLU A 42 13.43 -13.28 -3.26
CA GLU A 42 12.98 -13.37 -1.87
C GLU A 42 13.89 -12.52 -0.96
N PRO A 43 13.33 -11.52 -0.25
CA PRO A 43 14.14 -10.67 0.61
C PRO A 43 14.63 -11.44 1.84
N THR A 44 15.94 -11.38 2.11
CA THR A 44 16.52 -11.94 3.35
C THR A 44 16.37 -11.01 4.55
N GLU A 45 16.32 -9.71 4.30
CA GLU A 45 16.10 -8.66 5.29
C GLU A 45 15.39 -7.46 4.64
N VAL A 46 14.50 -6.82 5.40
CA VAL A 46 13.78 -5.62 4.98
C VAL A 46 13.67 -4.65 6.14
N GLU A 47 14.06 -3.40 5.92
CA GLU A 47 13.84 -2.31 6.88
C GLU A 47 12.68 -1.41 6.41
N PHE A 48 11.68 -1.23 7.26
CA PHE A 48 10.57 -0.31 7.01
C PHE A 48 10.70 0.93 7.89
N GLN A 49 11.01 2.07 7.28
CA GLN A 49 11.01 3.36 7.98
C GLN A 49 9.73 4.13 7.68
N LEU A 50 8.91 4.33 8.70
CA LEU A 50 7.63 5.05 8.58
C LEU A 50 7.79 6.50 8.99
N PHE A 51 7.16 7.41 8.23
CA PHE A 51 7.17 8.85 8.50
C PHE A 51 5.74 9.37 8.70
N ASN A 52 5.62 10.50 9.39
CA ASN A 52 4.38 11.28 9.51
C ASN A 52 3.15 10.45 9.90
N SER A 53 2.05 10.55 9.15
CA SER A 53 0.79 9.85 9.44
C SER A 53 0.93 8.34 9.45
N PHE A 54 1.79 7.79 8.59
CA PHE A 54 2.12 6.36 8.57
C PHE A 54 2.70 5.95 9.91
N ALA A 55 3.75 6.64 10.38
CA ALA A 55 4.37 6.34 11.68
C ALA A 55 3.40 6.52 12.86
N LYS A 56 2.52 7.52 12.81
CA LYS A 56 1.60 7.83 13.91
C LYS A 56 0.46 6.82 14.06
N THR A 57 0.03 6.19 12.96
CA THR A 57 -1.20 5.38 12.95
C THR A 57 -0.99 3.94 12.50
N TYR A 58 0.26 3.51 12.28
CA TYR A 58 0.58 2.22 11.68
C TYR A 58 -0.11 1.04 12.37
N ARG A 59 -0.15 1.00 13.71
CA ARG A 59 -0.79 -0.09 14.48
C ARG A 59 -2.31 -0.11 14.29
N GLY A 60 -2.96 1.05 14.33
CA GLY A 60 -4.42 1.15 14.21
C GLY A 60 -4.93 0.78 12.81
N HIS A 61 -4.09 0.96 11.79
CA HIS A 61 -4.41 0.60 10.41
C HIS A 61 -3.74 -0.70 9.92
N GLY A 62 -2.95 -1.37 10.76
CA GLY A 62 -2.19 -2.57 10.38
C GLY A 62 -1.18 -2.32 9.26
N THR A 63 -0.59 -1.13 9.18
CA THR A 63 0.33 -0.73 8.10
C THR A 63 1.62 -1.54 8.11
N ASP A 64 2.12 -1.90 9.28
CA ASP A 64 3.27 -2.81 9.46
C ASP A 64 2.98 -4.19 8.85
N LEU A 65 1.85 -4.79 9.21
CA LEU A 65 1.41 -6.07 8.65
C LEU A 65 1.18 -5.98 7.15
N ALA A 66 0.59 -4.87 6.68
CA ALA A 66 0.34 -4.63 5.27
C ALA A 66 1.64 -4.52 4.44
N LEU A 67 2.67 -3.85 4.98
CA LEU A 67 3.98 -3.75 4.32
C LEU A 67 4.67 -5.10 4.22
N VAL A 68 4.64 -5.88 5.30
CA VAL A 68 5.19 -7.24 5.33
C VAL A 68 4.44 -8.15 4.35
N ALA A 69 3.11 -8.14 4.36
CA ALA A 69 2.31 -8.88 3.38
C ALA A 69 2.60 -8.43 1.94
N GLY A 70 2.82 -7.14 1.73
CA GLY A 70 3.16 -6.62 0.41
C GLY A 70 4.51 -7.13 -0.11
N ILE A 71 5.55 -7.14 0.74
CA ILE A 71 6.90 -7.51 0.31
C ILE A 71 7.06 -9.02 0.06
N LEU A 72 6.33 -9.85 0.83
CA LEU A 72 6.37 -11.31 0.72
C LEU A 72 5.53 -11.88 -0.45
N GLY A 73 4.71 -11.06 -1.10
CA GLY A 73 3.84 -11.45 -2.23
C GLY A 73 2.39 -11.71 -1.87
#